data_AF-A0A3D1KZU3-F1
#
_entry.id   AF-A0A3D1KZU3-F1
#
_cell.length_a   1.000
_cell.length_b   1.000
_cell.length_c   1.000
_cell.angle_alpha   90.00
_cell.angle_beta   90.00
_cell.angle_gamma   90.00
#
_symmetry.space_group_name_H-M   'P 1'
#
loop_
_entity.id
_entity.type
_entity.pdbx_description
1 polymer ?
#
loop_
_entity_poly.entity_id
_entity_poly.type
_entity_poly.pdbx_seq_one_letter_code
_entity_poly.pdbx_strand_id
1 'polypeptide(L)'
;TRKAAAEFSFFLAVPTMFAATSYKLLKIYQSETGFTSHDIQVLAVGNIVAFIVALLAIKLFIGFLTKHGFKVFGWYRIVVGLVILGMYFAGIDLKIL
;
A
#
# COMPACT_ATOMS: atom_id res chain seq x y z
N THR A 1 -10.96 -14.37 16.19
CA THR A 1 -9.52 -14.68 16.39
C THR A 1 -8.68 -13.75 15.53
N ARG A 2 -7.38 -13.57 15.82
CA ARG A 2 -6.50 -12.63 15.08
C ARG A 2 -6.49 -12.89 13.56
N LYS A 3 -6.60 -14.15 13.15
CA LYS A 3 -6.72 -14.57 11.75
C LYS A 3 -8.01 -14.06 11.09
N ALA A 4 -9.17 -14.30 11.71
CA ALA A 4 -10.46 -13.85 11.18
C ALA A 4 -10.56 -12.32 11.07
N ALA A 5 -9.99 -11.58 12.03
CA ALA A 5 -9.95 -10.12 11.97
C ALA A 5 -9.06 -9.62 10.81
N ALA A 6 -7.94 -10.29 10.53
CA ALA A 6 -7.10 -9.98 9.39
C ALA A 6 -7.80 -10.29 8.06
N GLU A 7 -8.43 -11.46 7.94
CA GLU A 7 -9.20 -11.86 6.74
C GLU A 7 -10.36 -10.89 6.47
N PHE A 8 -11.12 -10.52 7.50
CA PHE A 8 -12.17 -9.51 7.37
C PHE A 8 -11.63 -8.16 6.89
N SER A 9 -10.49 -7.71 7.42
CA SER A 9 -9.84 -6.47 6.99
C SER A 9 -9.41 -6.53 5.53
N PHE A 10 -8.91 -7.68 5.05
CA PHE A 10 -8.58 -7.87 3.64
C PHE A 10 -9.82 -7.84 2.75
N PHE A 11 -10.91 -8.49 3.15
CA PHE A 11 -12.17 -8.44 2.39
C PHE A 11 -12.75 -7.03 2.32
N LEU A 12 -12.66 -6.26 3.40
CA LEU A 12 -13.10 -4.86 3.44
C LEU A 12 -12.18 -3.93 2.62
N ALA A 13 -10.89 -4.26 2.52
CA ALA A 13 -9.95 -3.51 1.70
C ALA A 13 -10.29 -3.55 0.20
N VAL A 14 -10.87 -4.65 -0.30
CA VAL A 14 -11.21 -4.81 -1.73
C VAL A 14 -12.17 -3.73 -2.23
N PRO A 15 -13.39 -3.54 -1.68
CA PRO A 15 -14.31 -2.52 -2.16
C PRO A 15 -13.80 -1.10 -1.91
N THR A 16 -13.11 -0.86 -0.78
CA THR A 16 -12.63 0.47 -0.41
C THR A 16 -11.46 0.94 -1.30
N MET A 17 -10.46 0.08 -1.53
CA MET A 17 -9.35 0.40 -2.44
C MET A 17 -9.79 0.45 -3.90
N PHE A 18 -10.73 -0.40 -4.31
CA PHE A 18 -11.29 -0.36 -5.66
C PHE A 18 -12.02 0.97 -5.90
N ALA A 19 -12.84 1.42 -4.95
CA ALA A 19 -13.51 2.72 -5.03
C ALA A 19 -12.51 3.88 -5.09
N ALA A 20 -11.51 3.90 -4.20
CA ALA A 20 -10.49 4.94 -4.16
C ALA A 20 -9.65 4.99 -5.45
N THR A 21 -9.25 3.83 -5.98
CA THR A 21 -8.47 3.72 -7.22
C THR A 21 -9.29 4.17 -8.42
N SER A 22 -10.55 3.73 -8.53
CA SER A 22 -11.44 4.11 -9.62
C SER A 22 -11.72 5.61 -9.61
N TYR A 23 -11.97 6.18 -8.43
CA TYR A 23 -12.13 7.62 -8.27
C TYR A 23 -10.87 8.40 -8.70
N LYS A 24 -9.68 7.95 -8.27
CA LYS A 24 -8.42 8.58 -8.65
C LYS A 24 -8.17 8.47 -10.16
N LEU A 25 -8.49 7.33 -10.76
CA LEU A 25 -8.36 7.11 -12.20
C LEU A 25 -9.28 8.05 -13.01
N LEU A 26 -10.55 8.19 -12.59
CA LEU A 26 -11.49 9.13 -13.19
C LEU A 26 -11.02 10.59 -13.06
N LYS A 27 -10.46 10.97 -11.90
CA LYS A 27 -9.93 12.31 -11.67
C LYS A 27 -8.76 12.63 -12.59
N ILE A 28 -7.86 11.67 -12.81
CA ILE A 28 -6.72 11.83 -13.73
C ILE A 28 -7.20 11.90 -15.18
N TYR A 29 -8.19 11.08 -15.56
CA TYR A 29 -8.77 11.12 -16.90
C TYR A 29 -9.47 12.45 -17.21
N GLN A 30 -10.08 13.10 -16.20
CA GLN A 30 -10.70 14.41 -16.33
C GLN A 30 -9.70 15.58 -16.24
N SER A 31 -8.48 15.34 -15.75
CA SER A 31 -7.43 16.36 -15.72
C SER A 31 -6.74 16.47 -17.08
N GLU A 32 -6.38 17.69 -17.49
CA GLU A 32 -5.79 17.99 -18.82
C GLU A 32 -4.46 17.28 -19.10
N THR A 33 -3.83 16.67 -18.09
CA THR A 33 -2.57 15.93 -18.22
C THR A 33 -2.72 14.54 -18.85
N GLY A 34 -3.94 13.98 -18.91
CA GLY A 34 -4.20 12.69 -19.57
C GLY A 34 -3.32 11.52 -19.11
N PHE A 35 -3.38 10.39 -19.83
CA PHE A 35 -2.44 9.28 -19.68
C PHE A 35 -1.57 9.20 -20.93
N THR A 36 -0.24 9.22 -20.77
CA THR A 36 0.65 8.90 -21.90
C THR A 36 0.67 7.39 -22.13
N SER A 37 0.96 6.96 -23.35
CA SER A 37 1.13 5.52 -23.67
C SER A 37 2.17 4.83 -22.78
N HIS A 38 3.21 5.56 -22.36
CA HIS A 38 4.22 5.09 -21.42
C HIS A 38 3.65 4.85 -20.01
N ASP A 39 2.82 5.76 -19.50
CA ASP A 39 2.21 5.64 -18.18
C ASP A 39 1.30 4.41 -18.08
N ILE A 40 0.55 4.13 -19.15
CA ILE A 40 -0.30 2.95 -19.25
C ILE A 40 0.54 1.67 -19.22
N GLN A 41 1.68 1.65 -19.91
CA GLN A 41 2.60 0.51 -19.91
C GLN A 41 3.19 0.27 -18.51
N VAL A 42 3.64 1.33 -17.83
CA VAL A 42 4.17 1.26 -16.46
C VAL A 42 3.08 0.81 -15.48
N LEU A 43 1.86 1.33 -15.62
CA LEU A 43 0.73 0.95 -14.78
C LEU A 43 0.37 -0.53 -14.97
N ALA A 44 0.36 -1.04 -16.20
CA ALA A 44 0.08 -2.43 -16.51
C ALA A 44 1.13 -3.38 -15.91
N VAL A 45 2.42 -3.08 -16.12
CA VAL A 45 3.52 -3.88 -15.56
C VAL A 45 3.51 -3.82 -14.04
N GLY A 46 3.36 -2.62 -13.47
CA GLY A 46 3.27 -2.40 -12.03
C GLY A 46 2.09 -3.15 -11.40
N ASN A 47 0.93 -3.19 -12.07
CA ASN A 47 -0.24 -3.94 -11.62
C ASN A 47 0.05 -5.45 -11.54
N ILE A 48 0.65 -6.03 -12.59
CA ILE A 48 1.00 -7.45 -12.63
C ILE A 48 2.00 -7.80 -11.52
N VAL A 49 3.06 -7.00 -11.37
CA VAL A 49 4.08 -7.20 -10.33
C VAL A 49 3.45 -7.08 -8.93
N ALA A 50 2.67 -6.03 -8.70
CA ALA A 50 1.98 -5.82 -7.42
C ALA A 50 1.00 -6.95 -7.10
N PHE A 51 0.27 -7.48 -8.10
CA PHE A 51 -0.64 -8.60 -7.91
C PHE A 51 0.08 -9.86 -7.44
N ILE A 52 1.18 -10.23 -8.10
CA ILE A 52 1.98 -11.41 -7.72
C ILE A 52 2.56 -11.23 -6.31
N VAL A 53 3.15 -10.07 -6.04
CA VAL A 53 3.75 -9.76 -4.73
C VAL A 53 2.68 -9.75 -3.64
N ALA A 54 1.49 -9.21 -3.90
CA ALA A 54 0.39 -9.18 -2.94
C ALA A 54 -0.09 -10.58 -2.56
N LEU A 55 -0.24 -11.50 -3.52
CA LEU A 55 -0.63 -12.89 -3.24
C LEU A 55 0.37 -13.59 -2.31
N LEU A 56 1.68 -13.39 -2.56
CA LEU A 56 2.74 -13.91 -1.70
C LEU A 56 2.71 -13.24 -0.31
N ALA A 57 2.58 -11.92 -0.27
CA ALA A 57 2.58 -11.14 0.96
C ALA A 57 1.40 -11.51 1.87
N ILE A 58 0.19 -11.68 1.35
CA ILE A 58 -1.00 -12.05 2.14
C ILE A 58 -0.78 -13.41 2.83
N LYS A 59 -0.29 -14.41 2.08
CA LYS A 59 -0.03 -15.76 2.62
C LYS A 59 1.01 -15.71 3.74
N LEU A 60 2.12 -15.00 3.53
CA LEU A 60 3.17 -14.84 4.52
C LEU A 60 2.70 -14.05 5.74
N PHE A 61 1.97 -12.96 5.52
CA PHE A 61 1.48 -12.08 6.56
C PHE A 61 0.51 -12.80 7.51
N ILE A 62 -0.50 -13.50 6.99
CA ILE A 62 -1.45 -14.26 7.81
C ILE A 62 -0.71 -15.37 8.60
N GLY A 63 0.24 -16.06 7.96
CA GLY A 63 1.05 -17.10 8.60
C GLY A 63 1.97 -16.55 9.70
N PHE A 64 2.57 -15.39 9.49
CA PHE A 64 3.44 -14.75 10.48
C PHE A 64 2.65 -14.21 11.67
N LEU A 65 1.53 -13.55 11.40
CA LEU A 65 0.70 -12.88 12.40
C LEU A 65 0.01 -13.85 13.35
N THR A 66 -0.33 -15.05 12.86
CA THR A 66 -0.84 -16.13 13.71
C THR A 66 0.21 -16.67 14.68
N LYS A 67 1.50 -16.67 14.32
CA LYS A 67 2.60 -17.16 15.17
C LYS A 67 3.20 -16.11 16.11
N HIS A 68 3.53 -14.92 15.62
CA HIS A 68 4.29 -13.89 16.37
C HIS A 68 3.43 -12.72 16.87
N GLY A 69 2.18 -12.61 16.42
CA GLY A 69 1.30 -11.49 16.74
C GLY A 69 1.76 -10.16 16.14
N PHE A 70 1.19 -9.05 16.64
CA PHE A 70 1.40 -7.70 16.07
C PHE A 70 2.61 -6.94 16.65
N LYS A 71 3.31 -7.47 17.66
CA LYS A 71 4.36 -6.71 18.38
C LYS A 71 5.50 -6.24 17.46
N VAL A 72 5.98 -7.09 16.57
CA VAL A 72 7.06 -6.77 15.62
C VAL A 72 6.64 -5.65 14.66
N PHE A 73 5.40 -5.68 14.18
CA PHE A 73 4.83 -4.62 13.33
C PHE A 73 4.68 -3.29 14.08
N GLY A 74 4.38 -3.34 15.38
CA GLY A 74 4.36 -2.16 16.23
C GLY A 74 5.74 -1.49 16.31
N TRP A 75 6.78 -2.25 16.63
CA TRP A 75 8.14 -1.72 16.72
C TRP A 75 8.64 -1.19 15.37
N TYR A 76 8.38 -1.91 14.28
CA TYR A 76 8.68 -1.46 12.92
C TYR A 76 8.08 -0.08 12.62
N ARG A 77 6.81 0.14 12.97
CA ARG A 77 6.16 1.44 12.77
C ARG A 77 6.77 2.57 13.61
N ILE A 78 7.17 2.30 14.85
CA ILE A 78 7.82 3.31 15.71
C ILE A 78 9.18 3.69 15.13
N VAL A 79 10.00 2.72 14.73
CA VAL A 79 11.31 3.00 14.12
C VAL A 79 11.16 3.79 12.82
N VAL A 80 10.28 3.36 11.92
CA VAL A 80 10.02 4.08 10.65
C VAL A 80 9.49 5.49 10.92
N GLY A 81 8.58 5.65 11.88
CA GLY A 81 8.05 6.96 12.27
C GLY A 81 9.14 7.89 12.79
N LEU A 82 10.05 7.39 13.64
CA LEU A 82 11.19 8.16 14.14
C LEU A 82 12.16 8.55 13.03
N VAL A 83 12.40 7.66 12.06
CA VAL A 83 13.24 7.98 10.89
C VAL A 83 12.61 9.10 10.06
N ILE A 84 11.31 9.01 9.76
CA ILE A 84 10.59 10.06 9.01
C ILE A 84 10.64 11.40 9.75
N LEU A 85 10.40 11.39 11.07
CA LEU A 85 10.51 12.60 11.90
C LEU A 85 11.94 13.15 11.88
N GLY A 86 12.95 12.30 12.01
CA GLY A 86 14.35 12.71 11.92
C GLY A 86 14.70 13.35 10.58
N MET A 87 14.21 12.78 9.47
CA MET A 87 14.39 13.36 8.13
C MET A 87 13.68 14.72 8.00
N TYR A 88 12.49 14.87 8.57
CA TYR A 88 11.77 16.14 8.59
C TYR A 88 12.53 17.23 9.37
N PHE A 89 13.02 16.90 10.57
CA PHE A 89 13.83 17.84 11.37
C PHE A 89 15.19 18.14 10.75
N ALA A 90 15.76 17.22 9.97
CA ALA A 90 16.98 17.43 9.22
C ALA A 90 16.80 18.35 7.99
N GLY A 91 15.59 18.86 7.73
CA GLY A 91 15.30 19.77 6.63
C GLY A 91 15.32 19.09 5.26
N ILE A 92 15.21 17.75 5.22
CA ILE A 92 15.06 17.02 3.96
C ILE A 92 13.63 17.22 3.49
N ASP A 93 13.46 17.83 2.33
CA ASP A 93 12.15 18.07 1.72
C ASP A 93 11.47 16.71 1.45
N LEU A 94 10.52 16.33 2.31
CA LEU A 94 9.72 15.10 2.21
C LEU A 94 8.62 15.22 1.15
N LYS A 95 8.79 16.12 0.17
CA LYS A 95 7.99 16.14 -1.05
C LYS A 95 8.31 14.92 -1.90
N ILE A 96 7.65 13.82 -1.57
CA ILE A 96 7.50 12.69 -2.47
C ILE A 96 6.42 13.12 -3.47
N LEU A 97 6.89 13.73 -4.58
CA LEU A 97 6.14 14.14 -5.80
C LEU A 97 4.74 14.71 -5.60
#